data_AF-A0A966SWC0-F1
#
_entry.id   AF-A0A966SWC0-F1
#
_cell.length_a   1.000
_cell.length_b   1.000
_cell.length_c   1.000
_cell.angle_alpha   90.00
_cell.angle_beta   90.00
_cell.angle_gamma   90.00
#
_symmetry.space_group_name_H-M   'P 1'
#
loop_
_entity.id
_entity.type
_entity.pdbx_description
1 polymer ?
#
loop_
_entity_poly.entity_id
_entity_poly.type
_entity_poly.pdbx_seq_one_letter_code
_entity_poly.pdbx_strand_id
1 'polypeptide(L)' 'MNELKGKQAIEERARELAEPIIAAEGLELVDIEYVRERDGWVLRMFIDKDGGGVGLDD' A
#
# COMPACT_ATOMS: atom_id res chain seq x y z
N MET A 1 6.81 13.87 -18.68
CA MET A 1 5.42 13.51 -18.27
C MET A 1 5.10 12.00 -18.36
N ASN A 2 6.01 11.11 -18.79
CA ASN A 2 5.65 9.70 -19.04
C ASN A 2 5.96 8.72 -17.88
N GLU A 3 6.86 9.08 -16.96
CA GLU A 3 7.27 8.18 -15.87
C GLU A 3 6.27 8.14 -14.71
N LEU A 4 5.59 9.26 -14.40
CA LEU A 4 4.62 9.33 -13.31
C LEU A 4 3.40 8.43 -13.56
N LYS A 5 2.94 8.33 -14.82
CA LYS A 5 1.81 7.45 -15.19
C LYS A 5 2.16 5.97 -15.06
N GLY A 6 3.41 5.60 -15.31
CA GLY A 6 3.88 4.22 -15.19
C GLY A 6 3.89 3.75 -13.73
N LYS A 7 4.32 4.62 -12.81
CA LYS A 7 4.33 4.32 -11.37
C LYS A 7 2.93 4.13 -10.81
N GLN A 8 2.03 5.07 -11.09
CA GLN A 8 0.62 4.99 -10.66
C GLN A 8 -0.06 3.72 -11.16
N ALA A 9 0.19 3.28 -12.39
CA ALA A 9 -0.40 2.05 -12.91
C ALA A 9 0.10 0.79 -12.17
N ILE A 10 1.35 0.79 -11.69
CA ILE A 10 1.89 -0.32 -10.88
C ILE A 10 1.33 -0.29 -9.47
N GLU A 11 1.27 0.89 -8.86
CA GLU A 11 0.71 1.12 -7.52
C GLU A 11 -0.76 0.67 -7.46
N GLU A 12 -1.58 1.10 -8.43
CA GLU A 12 -3.00 0.73 -8.52
C GLU A 12 -3.17 -0.78 -8.72
N ARG A 13 -2.44 -1.39 -9.65
CA ARG A 13 -2.52 -2.84 -9.85
C ARG A 13 -2.10 -3.63 -8.63
N ALA A 14 -1.06 -3.18 -7.94
CA ALA A 14 -0.61 -3.84 -6.74
C ALA A 14 -1.63 -3.67 -5.60
N ARG A 15 -2.28 -2.52 -5.49
CA ARG A 15 -3.40 -2.28 -4.57
C ARG A 15 -4.58 -3.22 -4.87
N GLU A 16 -5.05 -3.30 -6.12
CA GLU A 16 -6.16 -4.18 -6.52
C GLU A 16 -5.92 -5.67 -6.15
N LEU A 17 -4.65 -6.10 -6.16
CA LEU A 17 -4.27 -7.46 -5.79
C LEU A 17 -4.09 -7.63 -4.26
N ALA A 18 -3.49 -6.65 -3.59
CA ALA A 18 -3.15 -6.73 -2.18
C ALA A 18 -4.34 -6.44 -1.27
N GLU A 19 -5.19 -5.48 -1.62
CA GLU A 19 -6.34 -5.02 -0.83
C GLU A 19 -7.29 -6.16 -0.41
N PRO A 20 -7.76 -7.08 -1.28
CA PRO A 20 -8.60 -8.19 -0.83
C PRO A 20 -7.88 -9.18 0.08
N ILE A 21 -6.56 -9.34 -0.05
CA ILE A 21 -5.75 -10.22 0.81
C ILE A 21 -5.59 -9.59 2.19
N ILE A 22 -5.26 -8.30 2.22
CA ILE A 22 -5.07 -7.52 3.45
C ILE A 22 -6.40 -7.42 4.22
N ALA A 23 -7.50 -7.13 3.53
CA ALA A 23 -8.84 -7.09 4.11
C ALA A 23 -9.28 -8.46 4.67
N ALA A 24 -8.93 -9.57 3.99
CA ALA A 24 -9.24 -10.92 4.48
C ALA A 24 -8.54 -11.25 5.81
N GLU A 25 -7.39 -10.63 6.07
CA GLU A 25 -6.63 -10.77 7.32
C GLU A 25 -7.09 -9.78 8.42
N GLY A 26 -8.15 -9.00 8.17
CA GLY A 26 -8.64 -7.97 9.10
C GLY A 26 -7.69 -6.77 9.23
N LEU A 27 -6.97 -6.47 8.17
CA LEU A 27 -6.05 -5.34 8.06
C LEU A 27 -6.53 -4.38 6.98
N GLU A 28 -6.00 -3.15 6.99
CA GLU A 28 -6.29 -2.13 5.99
C GLU A 28 -5.01 -1.67 5.29
N LEU A 29 -5.05 -1.60 3.96
CA LEU A 29 -3.95 -1.03 3.17
C LEU A 29 -4.05 0.50 3.22
N VAL A 30 -3.12 1.15 3.89
CA VAL A 30 -3.08 2.61 4.07
C VAL A 30 -2.47 3.30 2.84
N ASP A 31 -1.31 2.82 2.39
CA ASP A 31 -0.60 3.43 1.28
C ASP A 31 0.31 2.43 0.53
N ILE A 32 0.62 2.74 -0.73
CA ILE A 32 1.52 1.94 -1.55
C ILE A 32 2.43 2.84 -2.38
N GLU A 33 3.74 2.59 -2.29
CA GLU A 33 4.75 3.41 -2.96
C GLU A 33 5.63 2.55 -3.87
N TYR A 34 5.77 2.98 -5.12
CA TYR A 34 6.72 2.38 -6.07
C TYR A 34 7.99 3.23 -6.25
N VAL A 35 9.03 2.86 -5.49
CA VAL A 35 10.26 3.64 -5.33
C VAL A 35 11.44 2.98 -6.07
N ARG A 36 12.31 3.80 -6.67
CA ARG A 36 13.58 3.34 -7.26
C ARG A 36 14.70 3.53 -6.24
N GLU A 37 15.32 2.45 -5.81
CA GLU A 37 16.50 2.45 -4.94
C GLU A 37 17.77 2.08 -5.75
N ARG A 38 18.96 2.11 -5.11
CA ARG A 38 20.24 1.81 -5.79
C ARG A 38 20.26 0.44 -6.46
N ASP A 39 19.67 -0.56 -5.80
CA ASP A 39 19.72 -1.96 -6.23
C ASP A 39 18.51 -2.40 -7.07
N GLY A 40 17.49 -1.55 -7.23
CA GLY A 40 16.30 -1.97 -7.97
C GLY A 40 15.06 -1.12 -7.72
N TRP A 41 13.94 -1.61 -8.23
CA TRP A 41 12.62 -1.09 -7.90
C TRP A 41 12.09 -1.82 -6.66
N VAL A 42 11.54 -1.06 -5.73
CA VAL A 42 10.98 -1.57 -4.48
C VAL A 42 9.54 -1.07 -4.39
N LEU A 43 8.64 -2.00 -4.08
CA LEU A 43 7.24 -1.72 -3.79
C LEU A 43 7.06 -1.79 -2.28
N ARG A 44 6.68 -0.68 -1.66
CA ARG A 44 6.40 -0.60 -0.22
C ARG A 44 4.91 -0.51 -0.01
N MET A 45 4.39 -1.31 0.92
CA MET A 45 2.99 -1.35 1.30
C MET A 45 2.90 -1.01 2.78
N PHE A 46 2.10 -0.01 3.13
CA PHE A 46 1.81 0.40 4.49
C PHE A 46 0.46 -0.19 4.89
N ILE A 47 0.46 -1.04 5.91
CA ILE A 47 -0.71 -1.79 6.35
C ILE A 47 -0.94 -1.46 7.82
N ASP A 48 -2.18 -1.17 8.18
CA ASP A 48 -2.63 -0.99 9.57
C ASP A 48 -3.70 -2.04 9.91
N LYS A 49 -4.10 -2.12 11.18
CA LYS A 49 -5.16 -3.05 11.60
C LYS A 49 -6.51 -2.37 11.45
N ASP A 50 -7.47 -3.09 10.89
CA ASP A 50 -8.87 -2.65 10.91
C ASP A 50 -9.31 -2.54 12.39
N GLY A 51 -9.55 -1.30 12.85
CA GLY A 51 -9.86 -0.99 14.25
C GLY A 51 -8.68 -0.63 15.17
N GLY A 52 -7.48 -0.38 14.62
CA GLY A 52 -6.27 0.00 15.38
C GLY A 52 -6.25 1.43 15.93
N GLY A 53 -7.26 2.25 15.62
CA GLY A 53 -7.45 3.58 16.19
C GLY A 53 -8.14 3.56 17.55
N VAL A 54 -7.57 2.90 18.57
CA VAL A 54 -7.93 3.20 19.96
C VAL A 54 -6.98 4.29 20.46
N GLY A 55 -7.42 5.53 20.30
CA GLY A 55 -6.84 6.69 20.94
C GLY A 55 -7.95 7.59 21.44
N LEU A 56 -8.11 7.61 22.77
CA LEU A 56 -9.01 8.44 23.60
C LEU A 56 -10.36 7.80 24.03
N ASP A 57 -10.33 6.57 24.58
CA ASP A 57 -11.25 6.15 25.68
C ASP A 57 -10.68 4.92 26.41
N ASP A 58 -9.58 5.12 27.16
CA ASP A 58 -9.29 4.49 28.48
C ASP A 58 -8.27 5.38 29.22
#